data_AF-A0A925HNZ1-F1
#
_entry.id   AF-A0A925HNZ1-F1
#
_cell.length_a   1.000
_cell.length_b   1.000
_cell.length_c   1.000
_cell.angle_alpha   90.00
_cell.angle_beta   90.00
_cell.angle_gamma   90.00
#
_symmetry.space_group_name_H-M   'P 1'
#
loop_
_entity.id
_entity.type
_entity.pdbx_description
1 polymer ?
#
loop_
_entity_poly.entity_id
_entity_poly.type
_entity_poly.pdbx_seq_one_letter_code
_entity_poly.pdbx_strand_id
1 'polypeptide(L)'
;MAIVKAAVAEIGEQSAQADVLKTLVNRAASFAPRVAFFAIKGERAIGWRGRGFQGTVGDNTIQQISVPVSADSIIGEVARSRTTWSGGPHSHSEDHLILNRLGEEPPQRIVAIPLTVRNRTVAVLYADSAALDSEAINLEALETLVKVSGMAVELLAGQAPAKQPAPEPAPAAEALAPEPSAPDYVPEGEYGEPAPAATFEEAAPQPFEVGAEPYVSEAPQATKEPPAQHETHAQFDQFTSTPQPPPPTAVAESAAPRRRYATDVELPVEVEGEEEKRLHIDAQRFARLLVSEINLYNEQNVADGREQNDLYERLREYIDRSREMYDK
;
A
#
# COMPACT_ATOMS: atom_id res chain seq x y z
N MET A 1 19.92 -24.63 1.17
CA MET A 1 19.11 -25.79 0.75
C MET A 1 18.03 -26.21 1.74
N ALA A 2 18.30 -26.39 3.04
CA ALA A 2 17.28 -26.87 4.01
C ALA A 2 16.02 -25.96 4.09
N ILE A 3 16.22 -24.63 4.10
CA ILE A 3 15.12 -23.65 4.17
C ILE A 3 14.27 -23.67 2.89
N VAL A 4 14.90 -23.77 1.71
CA VAL A 4 14.19 -23.86 0.43
C VAL A 4 13.35 -25.14 0.38
N LYS A 5 13.91 -26.28 0.81
CA LYS A 5 13.18 -27.56 0.86
C LYS A 5 11.96 -27.47 1.77
N ALA A 6 12.09 -26.88 2.95
CA ALA A 6 10.99 -26.69 3.88
C ALA A 6 9.89 -25.78 3.29
N ALA A 7 10.28 -24.68 2.65
CA ALA A 7 9.34 -23.77 1.99
C ALA A 7 8.58 -24.45 0.83
N VAL A 8 9.26 -25.27 0.03
CA VAL A 8 8.64 -26.06 -1.04
C VAL A 8 7.64 -27.06 -0.49
N ALA A 9 7.98 -27.77 0.60
CA ALA A 9 7.06 -28.70 1.25
C ALA A 9 5.78 -28.00 1.73
N GLU A 10 5.94 -26.87 2.44
CA GLU A 10 4.79 -26.11 2.95
C GLU A 10 3.92 -25.52 1.84
N ILE A 11 4.50 -25.09 0.73
CA ILE A 11 3.74 -24.66 -0.47
C ILE A 11 2.90 -25.82 -1.01
N GLY A 12 3.47 -27.02 -1.09
CA GLY A 12 2.79 -28.21 -1.59
C GLY A 12 1.66 -28.73 -0.68
N GLU A 13 1.67 -28.36 0.60
CA GLU A 13 0.62 -28.74 1.57
C GLU A 13 -0.64 -27.87 1.47
N GLN A 14 -0.58 -26.73 0.78
CA GLN A 14 -1.71 -25.81 0.70
C GLN A 14 -2.79 -26.30 -0.28
N SER A 15 -4.05 -26.23 0.14
CA SER A 15 -5.21 -26.65 -0.67
C SER A 15 -5.95 -25.48 -1.36
N ALA A 16 -5.56 -24.24 -1.07
CA ALA A 16 -6.16 -23.05 -1.65
C ALA A 16 -5.11 -22.15 -2.32
N GLN A 17 -5.46 -21.61 -3.49
CA GLN A 17 -4.58 -20.73 -4.26
C GLN A 17 -4.11 -19.53 -3.42
N ALA A 18 -5.02 -18.90 -2.66
CA ALA A 18 -4.66 -17.77 -1.83
C ALA A 18 -3.55 -18.15 -0.84
N ASP A 19 -3.66 -19.30 -0.19
CA ASP A 19 -2.71 -19.73 0.84
C ASP A 19 -1.35 -20.12 0.25
N VAL A 20 -1.30 -20.77 -0.93
CA VAL A 20 -0.06 -20.95 -1.70
C VAL A 20 0.67 -19.62 -1.88
N LEU A 21 -0.03 -18.59 -2.35
CA LEU A 21 0.56 -17.28 -2.60
C LEU A 21 0.99 -16.58 -1.30
N LYS A 22 0.21 -16.73 -0.22
CA LYS A 22 0.59 -16.15 1.10
C LYS A 22 1.89 -16.79 1.60
N THR A 23 1.97 -18.12 1.51
CA THR A 23 3.16 -18.90 1.91
C THR A 23 4.37 -18.53 1.06
N LEU A 24 4.21 -18.39 -0.27
CA LEU A 24 5.27 -17.92 -1.16
C LEU A 24 5.87 -16.59 -0.67
N VAL A 25 5.05 -15.57 -0.43
CA VAL A 25 5.53 -14.24 -0.02
C VAL A 25 6.21 -14.29 1.35
N ASN A 26 5.65 -15.04 2.30
CA ASN A 26 6.25 -15.21 3.63
C ASN A 26 7.61 -15.91 3.55
N ARG A 27 7.75 -16.96 2.73
CA ARG A 27 9.01 -17.70 2.59
C ARG A 27 10.04 -16.97 1.74
N ALA A 28 9.60 -16.22 0.73
CA ALA A 28 10.47 -15.37 -0.08
C ALA A 28 11.22 -14.32 0.76
N ALA A 29 10.62 -13.83 1.85
CA ALA A 29 11.26 -12.89 2.78
C ALA A 29 12.50 -13.46 3.52
N SER A 30 12.74 -14.77 3.46
CA SER A 30 13.98 -15.38 3.96
C SER A 30 15.13 -15.33 2.96
N PHE A 31 14.88 -14.87 1.73
CA PHE A 31 15.82 -14.88 0.62
C PHE A 31 16.06 -13.51 0.00
N ALA A 32 15.36 -12.47 0.46
CA ALA A 32 15.62 -11.08 0.13
C ALA A 32 15.15 -10.16 1.25
N PRO A 33 15.83 -9.00 1.47
CA PRO A 33 15.46 -8.03 2.49
C PRO A 33 14.04 -7.51 2.36
N ARG A 34 13.62 -7.11 1.16
CA ARG A 34 12.25 -6.66 0.86
C ARG A 34 11.66 -7.48 -0.27
N VAL A 35 10.40 -7.87 -0.12
CA VAL A 35 9.66 -8.65 -1.12
C VAL A 35 8.24 -8.15 -1.21
N ALA A 36 7.77 -7.79 -2.40
CA ALA A 36 6.40 -7.42 -2.70
C ALA A 36 5.83 -8.29 -3.82
N PHE A 37 4.55 -8.63 -3.73
CA PHE A 37 3.87 -9.47 -4.71
C PHE A 37 2.77 -8.69 -5.41
N PHE A 38 2.77 -8.73 -6.73
CA PHE A 38 1.84 -7.98 -7.56
C PHE A 38 1.01 -8.96 -8.39
N ALA A 39 -0.31 -8.96 -8.18
CA ALA A 39 -1.24 -9.75 -8.97
C ALA A 39 -1.59 -9.01 -10.26
N ILE A 40 -1.58 -9.71 -11.39
CA ILE A 40 -1.99 -9.16 -12.68
C ILE A 40 -3.50 -9.32 -12.82
N LYS A 41 -4.21 -8.20 -12.95
CA LYS A 41 -5.66 -8.14 -13.20
C LYS A 41 -5.91 -7.28 -14.44
N GLY A 42 -6.32 -7.92 -15.55
CA GLY A 42 -6.42 -7.26 -16.84
C GLY A 42 -5.06 -6.71 -17.28
N GLU A 43 -5.00 -5.43 -17.60
CA GLU A 43 -3.80 -4.71 -18.07
C GLU A 43 -3.02 -4.03 -16.93
N ARG A 44 -3.27 -4.41 -15.66
CA ARG A 44 -2.62 -3.79 -14.50
C ARG A 44 -2.03 -4.82 -13.56
N ALA A 45 -0.83 -4.54 -13.06
CA ALA A 45 -0.25 -5.20 -11.91
C ALA A 45 -0.66 -4.41 -10.65
N ILE A 46 -1.27 -5.10 -9.68
CA ILE A 46 -1.79 -4.50 -8.45
C ILE A 46 -1.07 -5.16 -7.28
N GLY A 47 -0.52 -4.36 -6.38
CA GLY A 47 0.14 -4.87 -5.19
C GLY A 47 -0.84 -5.67 -4.33
N TRP A 48 -0.36 -6.77 -3.76
CA TRP A 48 -1.18 -7.69 -2.98
C TRP A 48 -0.67 -7.80 -1.54
N ARG A 49 0.63 -7.99 -1.38
CA ARG A 49 1.28 -8.23 -0.09
C ARG A 49 2.76 -7.94 -0.18
N GLY A 50 3.38 -7.53 0.92
CA GLY A 50 4.82 -7.55 1.02
C GLY A 50 5.36 -7.88 2.40
N ARG A 51 6.66 -8.10 2.45
CA ARG A 51 7.44 -8.45 3.65
C ARG A 51 8.79 -7.75 3.57
N GLY A 52 9.37 -7.47 4.73
CA GLY A 52 10.63 -6.74 4.82
C GLY A 52 10.50 -5.23 4.84
N PHE A 53 9.26 -4.72 4.72
CA PHE A 53 8.94 -3.29 4.76
C PHE A 53 8.59 -2.77 6.16
N GLN A 54 8.84 -3.56 7.21
CA GLN A 54 8.46 -3.20 8.58
C GLN A 54 9.07 -1.83 8.96
N GLY A 55 8.23 -0.96 9.55
CA GLY A 55 8.64 0.40 9.95
C GLY A 55 8.58 1.46 8.84
N THR A 56 8.30 1.08 7.59
CA THR A 56 8.21 2.04 6.46
C THR A 56 6.92 1.90 5.66
N VAL A 57 6.57 0.68 5.22
CA VAL A 57 5.45 0.43 4.30
C VAL A 57 4.64 -0.78 4.76
N GLY A 58 3.35 -0.59 5.05
CA GLY A 58 2.43 -1.66 5.40
C GLY A 58 1.79 -2.34 4.18
N ASP A 59 1.15 -3.50 4.39
CA ASP A 59 0.40 -4.22 3.34
C ASP A 59 -0.66 -3.31 2.66
N ASN A 60 -1.26 -2.37 3.39
CA ASN A 60 -2.23 -1.40 2.85
C ASN A 60 -1.62 -0.49 1.77
N THR A 61 -0.42 0.04 2.01
CA THR A 61 0.27 0.90 1.05
C THR A 61 0.66 0.10 -0.19
N ILE A 62 1.12 -1.14 -0.02
CA ILE A 62 1.44 -2.04 -1.13
C ILE A 62 0.21 -2.29 -1.99
N GLN A 63 -0.96 -2.52 -1.37
CA GLN A 63 -2.21 -2.74 -2.10
C GLN A 63 -2.68 -1.54 -2.92
N GLN A 64 -2.24 -0.33 -2.57
CA GLN A 64 -2.53 0.88 -3.35
C GLN A 64 -1.63 1.05 -4.57
N ILE A 65 -0.52 0.30 -4.66
CA ILE A 65 0.39 0.34 -5.81
C ILE A 65 -0.28 -0.34 -6.99
N SER A 66 -0.38 0.39 -8.11
CA SER A 66 -0.94 -0.13 -9.34
C SER A 66 -0.17 0.37 -10.56
N VAL A 67 0.40 -0.56 -11.31
CA VAL A 67 1.28 -0.28 -12.45
C VAL A 67 0.64 -0.85 -13.72
N PRO A 68 0.53 -0.07 -14.81
CA PRO A 68 0.11 -0.60 -16.10
C PRO A 68 1.09 -1.68 -16.58
N VAL A 69 0.59 -2.82 -17.07
CA VAL A 69 1.46 -3.87 -17.64
C VAL A 69 2.14 -3.40 -18.92
N SER A 70 1.62 -2.35 -19.58
CA SER A 70 2.24 -1.70 -20.73
C SER A 70 3.36 -0.71 -20.37
N ALA A 71 3.47 -0.31 -19.10
CA ALA A 71 4.46 0.67 -18.66
C ALA A 71 5.89 0.16 -18.86
N ASP A 72 6.82 1.09 -19.06
CA ASP A 72 8.26 0.85 -19.03
C ASP A 72 8.72 0.76 -17.58
N SER A 73 8.38 -0.34 -16.93
CA SER A 73 8.72 -0.65 -15.54
C SER A 73 9.19 -2.09 -15.43
N ILE A 74 9.98 -2.39 -14.40
CA ILE A 74 10.47 -3.75 -14.12
C ILE A 74 9.32 -4.77 -14.07
N ILE A 75 8.18 -4.43 -13.45
CA ILE A 75 7.02 -5.34 -13.37
C ILE A 75 6.37 -5.51 -14.76
N GLY A 76 6.23 -4.43 -15.52
CA GLY A 76 5.66 -4.46 -16.87
C GLY A 76 6.50 -5.30 -17.83
N GLU A 77 7.82 -5.14 -17.81
CA GLU A 77 8.76 -5.94 -18.61
C GLU A 77 8.61 -7.42 -18.31
N VAL A 78 8.77 -7.82 -17.04
CA VAL A 78 8.70 -9.23 -16.60
C VAL A 78 7.33 -9.86 -16.89
N ALA A 79 6.25 -9.08 -16.73
CA ALA A 79 4.91 -9.55 -17.06
C ALA A 79 4.77 -9.91 -18.55
N ARG A 80 5.35 -9.10 -19.45
CA ARG A 80 5.29 -9.30 -20.91
C ARG A 80 6.28 -10.36 -21.41
N SER A 81 7.53 -10.30 -20.96
CA SER A 81 8.61 -11.21 -21.38
C SER A 81 8.46 -12.61 -20.81
N ARG A 82 7.85 -12.75 -19.62
CA ARG A 82 7.80 -13.98 -18.82
C ARG A 82 9.18 -14.48 -18.42
N THR A 83 10.19 -13.62 -18.43
CA THR A 83 11.55 -13.92 -17.99
C THR A 83 11.85 -13.15 -16.71
N THR A 84 12.61 -13.77 -15.81
CA THR A 84 13.13 -13.07 -14.64
C THR A 84 14.01 -11.90 -15.07
N TRP A 85 13.87 -10.77 -14.37
CA TRP A 85 14.73 -9.61 -14.52
C TRP A 85 15.52 -9.37 -13.23
N SER A 86 16.76 -8.90 -13.36
CA SER A 86 17.63 -8.53 -12.24
C SER A 86 18.55 -7.38 -12.67
N GLY A 87 18.62 -6.32 -11.87
CA GLY A 87 19.46 -5.16 -12.17
C GLY A 87 19.44 -4.11 -11.07
N GLY A 88 19.98 -2.92 -11.36
CA GLY A 88 19.95 -1.78 -10.45
C GLY A 88 18.64 -0.98 -10.54
N PRO A 89 18.38 -0.10 -9.56
CA PRO A 89 17.22 0.80 -9.62
C PRO A 89 17.30 1.74 -10.84
N HIS A 90 16.15 2.18 -11.33
CA HIS A 90 16.02 3.10 -12.48
C HIS A 90 16.51 2.53 -13.83
N SER A 91 16.49 1.20 -13.98
CA SER A 91 16.76 0.57 -15.27
C SER A 91 15.63 0.82 -16.28
N HIS A 92 14.45 1.21 -15.80
CA HIS A 92 13.31 1.62 -16.62
C HIS A 92 12.78 3.00 -16.21
N SER A 93 12.22 3.73 -17.16
CA SER A 93 11.79 5.12 -16.97
C SER A 93 10.60 5.27 -16.01
N GLU A 94 9.75 4.25 -15.89
CA GLU A 94 8.57 4.25 -15.03
C GLU A 94 8.73 3.43 -13.74
N ASP A 95 9.95 3.06 -13.35
CA ASP A 95 10.23 2.36 -12.08
C ASP A 95 9.78 3.16 -10.84
N HIS A 96 9.73 4.49 -10.97
CA HIS A 96 9.24 5.41 -9.94
C HIS A 96 7.79 5.12 -9.48
N LEU A 97 6.97 4.47 -10.33
CA LEU A 97 5.61 4.06 -9.98
C LEU A 97 5.56 3.05 -8.82
N ILE A 98 6.66 2.31 -8.63
CA ILE A 98 6.81 1.28 -7.61
C ILE A 98 7.74 1.80 -6.50
N LEU A 99 8.94 2.25 -6.86
CA LEU A 99 10.01 2.55 -5.92
C LEU A 99 9.62 3.63 -4.90
N ASN A 100 8.93 4.69 -5.36
CA ASN A 100 8.49 5.80 -4.48
C ASN A 100 7.49 5.36 -3.41
N ARG A 101 6.91 4.16 -3.54
CA ARG A 101 5.91 3.61 -2.61
C ARG A 101 6.42 2.45 -1.77
N LEU A 102 7.61 1.92 -2.08
CA LEU A 102 8.21 0.76 -1.40
C LEU A 102 9.21 1.16 -0.30
N GLY A 103 9.41 2.46 -0.07
CA GLY A 103 10.20 3.02 1.03
C GLY A 103 11.29 3.98 0.53
N GLU A 104 11.92 4.68 1.46
CA GLU A 104 12.88 5.75 1.13
C GLU A 104 14.31 5.26 0.86
N GLU A 105 14.63 4.02 1.26
CA GLU A 105 15.98 3.48 1.07
C GLU A 105 16.14 2.86 -0.33
N PRO A 106 17.00 3.44 -1.18
CA PRO A 106 17.19 2.95 -2.54
C PRO A 106 17.95 1.62 -2.50
N PRO A 107 17.44 0.56 -3.15
CA PRO A 107 18.13 -0.70 -3.22
C PRO A 107 19.34 -0.65 -4.17
N GLN A 108 20.39 -1.40 -3.88
CA GLN A 108 21.48 -1.62 -4.85
C GLN A 108 21.05 -2.57 -5.98
N ARG A 109 20.22 -3.56 -5.64
CA ARG A 109 19.73 -4.57 -6.59
C ARG A 109 18.24 -4.79 -6.43
N ILE A 110 17.57 -4.92 -7.57
CA ILE A 110 16.17 -5.31 -7.70
C ILE A 110 16.09 -6.57 -8.56
N VAL A 111 15.16 -7.44 -8.20
CA VAL A 111 14.80 -8.66 -8.94
C VAL A 111 13.29 -8.69 -9.11
N ALA A 112 12.83 -9.09 -10.28
CA ALA A 112 11.42 -9.37 -10.53
C ALA A 112 11.24 -10.71 -11.25
N ILE A 113 10.38 -11.57 -10.69
CA ILE A 113 10.21 -12.96 -11.13
C ILE A 113 8.74 -13.20 -11.51
N PRO A 114 8.46 -13.68 -12.72
CA PRO A 114 7.09 -13.91 -13.17
C PRO A 114 6.54 -15.22 -12.58
N LEU A 115 5.39 -15.14 -11.90
CA LEU A 115 4.61 -16.32 -11.58
C LEU A 115 3.69 -16.63 -12.77
N THR A 116 3.98 -17.73 -13.45
CA THR A 116 3.27 -18.17 -14.65
C THR A 116 2.37 -19.37 -14.35
N VAL A 117 1.15 -19.34 -14.89
CA VAL A 117 0.16 -20.44 -14.83
C VAL A 117 -0.39 -20.61 -16.24
N ARG A 118 -0.37 -21.84 -16.78
CA ARG A 118 -0.82 -22.13 -18.16
C ARG A 118 -0.21 -21.17 -19.21
N ASN A 119 1.09 -20.90 -19.10
CA ASN A 119 1.84 -20.01 -19.99
C ASN A 119 1.43 -18.52 -19.95
N ARG A 120 0.67 -18.09 -18.94
CA ARG A 120 0.32 -16.69 -18.70
C ARG A 120 0.92 -16.21 -17.39
N THR A 121 1.55 -15.03 -17.39
CA THR A 121 1.96 -14.37 -16.14
C THR A 121 0.71 -13.93 -15.40
N VAL A 122 0.49 -14.47 -14.21
CA VAL A 122 -0.65 -14.11 -13.35
C VAL A 122 -0.24 -13.21 -12.19
N ALA A 123 1.06 -13.16 -11.89
CA ALA A 123 1.63 -12.27 -10.89
C ALA A 123 3.13 -12.07 -11.11
N VAL A 124 3.70 -11.06 -10.47
CA VAL A 124 5.14 -10.80 -10.42
C VAL A 124 5.57 -10.69 -8.96
N LEU A 125 6.59 -11.46 -8.57
CA LEU A 125 7.28 -11.30 -7.30
C LEU A 125 8.41 -10.28 -7.50
N TYR A 126 8.30 -9.14 -6.85
CA TYR A 126 9.35 -8.14 -6.73
C TYR A 126 10.17 -8.40 -5.46
N ALA A 127 11.49 -8.28 -5.55
CA ALA A 127 12.39 -8.34 -4.41
C ALA A 127 13.52 -7.32 -4.57
N ASP A 128 13.96 -6.71 -3.48
CA ASP A 128 15.09 -5.78 -3.50
C ASP A 128 15.97 -5.90 -2.26
N SER A 129 17.19 -5.36 -2.36
CA SER A 129 18.22 -5.47 -1.34
C SER A 129 18.07 -4.48 -0.17
N ALA A 130 17.07 -3.59 -0.20
CA ALA A 130 16.99 -2.42 0.69
C ALA A 130 18.35 -1.69 0.77
N ALA A 131 18.70 -1.09 1.91
CA ALA A 131 20.02 -0.50 2.11
C ALA A 131 21.18 -1.53 2.22
N LEU A 132 20.94 -2.82 1.98
CA LEU A 132 21.99 -3.85 1.99
C LEU A 132 22.57 -4.08 0.59
N ASP A 133 23.67 -4.83 0.57
CA ASP A 133 24.42 -5.17 -0.64
C ASP A 133 23.62 -6.06 -1.60
N SER A 134 24.03 -6.03 -2.86
CA SER A 134 23.41 -6.81 -3.95
C SER A 134 23.37 -8.33 -3.72
N GLU A 135 24.23 -8.86 -2.86
CA GLU A 135 24.31 -10.28 -2.47
C GLU A 135 23.25 -10.69 -1.44
N ALA A 136 22.57 -9.73 -0.82
CA ALA A 136 21.48 -10.00 0.14
C ALA A 136 20.27 -10.69 -0.51
N ILE A 137 20.21 -10.71 -1.86
CA ILE A 137 19.17 -11.39 -2.63
C ILE A 137 19.68 -12.74 -3.13
N ASN A 138 19.07 -13.82 -2.66
CA ASN A 138 19.28 -15.16 -3.21
C ASN A 138 18.29 -15.41 -4.36
N LEU A 139 18.73 -15.07 -5.58
CA LEU A 139 17.92 -15.18 -6.80
C LEU A 139 17.44 -16.62 -7.06
N GLU A 140 18.35 -17.60 -7.00
CA GLU A 140 18.05 -19.00 -7.33
C GLU A 140 16.96 -19.58 -6.42
N ALA A 141 17.01 -19.24 -5.12
CA ALA A 141 15.99 -19.66 -4.17
C ALA A 141 14.62 -19.03 -4.48
N LEU A 142 14.59 -17.72 -4.78
CA LEU A 142 13.36 -17.03 -5.13
C LEU A 142 12.74 -17.59 -6.43
N GLU A 143 13.54 -17.82 -7.46
CA GLU A 143 13.08 -18.42 -8.72
C GLU A 143 12.50 -19.82 -8.50
N THR A 144 13.17 -20.64 -7.69
CA THR A 144 12.70 -21.98 -7.32
C THR A 144 11.33 -21.90 -6.63
N LEU A 145 11.17 -21.01 -5.65
CA LEU A 145 9.91 -20.85 -4.92
C LEU A 145 8.78 -20.35 -5.81
N VAL A 146 9.03 -19.35 -6.66
CA VAL A 146 8.02 -18.82 -7.60
C VAL A 146 7.62 -19.89 -8.61
N LYS A 147 8.58 -20.67 -9.13
CA LYS A 147 8.31 -21.74 -10.08
C LYS A 147 7.45 -22.84 -9.47
N VAL A 148 7.81 -23.33 -8.29
CA VAL A 148 7.03 -24.36 -7.57
C VAL A 148 5.64 -23.84 -7.21
N SER A 149 5.53 -22.59 -6.75
CA SER A 149 4.23 -21.98 -6.44
C SER A 149 3.36 -21.86 -7.68
N GLY A 150 3.93 -21.51 -8.84
CA GLY A 150 3.21 -21.51 -10.12
C GLY A 150 2.63 -22.88 -10.46
N MET A 151 3.41 -23.96 -10.28
CA MET A 151 2.93 -25.33 -10.48
C MET A 151 1.81 -25.71 -9.50
N ALA A 152 1.94 -25.35 -8.22
CA ALA A 152 0.92 -25.62 -7.21
C ALA A 152 -0.40 -24.87 -7.53
N VAL A 153 -0.32 -23.60 -7.94
CA VAL A 153 -1.49 -22.83 -8.37
C VAL A 153 -2.12 -23.43 -9.63
N GLU A 154 -1.31 -23.88 -10.59
CA GLU A 154 -1.81 -24.54 -11.81
C GLU A 154 -2.57 -25.84 -11.50
N LEU A 155 -2.04 -26.64 -10.57
CA LEU A 155 -2.69 -27.87 -10.09
C LEU A 155 -4.04 -27.58 -9.44
N LEU A 156 -4.10 -26.60 -8.52
CA LEU A 156 -5.35 -26.20 -7.85
C LEU A 156 -6.38 -25.61 -8.83
N ALA A 157 -5.93 -24.83 -9.83
CA ALA A 157 -6.80 -24.26 -10.85
C ALA A 157 -7.39 -25.32 -11.80
N GLY A 158 -6.77 -26.50 -11.90
CA GLY A 158 -7.30 -27.65 -12.65
C GLY A 158 -8.34 -28.47 -11.88
N GLN A 159 -8.39 -28.34 -10.55
CA GLN A 159 -9.28 -29.11 -9.68
C GLN A 159 -10.61 -28.40 -9.37
N ALA A 160 -10.73 -27.11 -9.71
CA ALA A 160 -11.99 -26.39 -9.56
C ALA A 160 -13.05 -27.03 -10.48
N PRO A 161 -14.25 -27.39 -9.97
CA PRO A 161 -15.30 -27.93 -10.81
C PRO A 161 -15.60 -26.93 -11.92
N ALA A 162 -15.59 -27.40 -13.17
CA ALA A 162 -15.95 -26.58 -14.31
C ALA A 162 -17.31 -25.94 -14.02
N LYS A 163 -17.34 -24.61 -13.90
CA LYS A 163 -18.59 -23.86 -13.79
C LYS A 163 -19.33 -24.11 -15.10
N GLN A 164 -20.24 -25.07 -15.10
CA GLN A 164 -21.05 -25.43 -16.24
C GLN A 164 -21.72 -24.15 -16.72
N PRO A 165 -21.58 -23.76 -18.00
CA PRO A 165 -22.32 -22.62 -18.53
C PRO A 165 -23.79 -22.84 -18.17
N ALA A 166 -24.41 -21.84 -17.53
CA ALA A 166 -25.84 -21.89 -17.26
C ALA A 166 -26.55 -22.24 -18.59
N PRO A 167 -27.48 -23.21 -18.59
CA PRO A 167 -28.19 -23.57 -19.80
C PRO A 167 -28.81 -22.29 -20.36
N GLU A 168 -28.48 -22.01 -21.63
CA GLU A 168 -29.10 -20.97 -22.43
C GLU A 168 -30.62 -21.15 -22.33
N PRO A 169 -31.40 -20.09 -22.01
CA PRO A 169 -32.84 -20.23 -21.91
C PRO A 169 -33.35 -20.70 -23.27
N ALA A 170 -33.91 -21.92 -23.28
CA ALA A 170 -34.55 -22.48 -24.46
C ALA A 170 -35.58 -21.47 -24.99
N PRO A 171 -35.67 -21.28 -26.32
CA PRO A 171 -36.65 -20.36 -26.90
C PRO A 171 -38.05 -20.80 -26.46
N ALA A 172 -38.82 -19.84 -25.95
CA ALA A 172 -40.19 -20.02 -25.51
C ALA A 172 -41.00 -20.70 -26.63
N ALA A 173 -41.45 -21.93 -26.36
CA ALA A 173 -42.40 -22.62 -27.20
C ALA A 173 -43.69 -21.81 -27.27
N GLU A 174 -44.22 -21.66 -28.48
CA GLU A 174 -45.48 -21.00 -28.81
C GLU A 174 -46.61 -21.43 -27.89
N ALA A 175 -47.37 -20.42 -27.45
CA ALA A 175 -48.60 -20.57 -26.71
C ALA A 175 -49.63 -21.38 -27.52
N LEU A 176 -49.97 -22.58 -27.02
CA LEU A 176 -51.17 -23.30 -27.44
C LEU A 176 -52.38 -22.80 -26.63
N ALA A 177 -53.44 -22.45 -27.36
CA ALA A 177 -54.73 -22.00 -26.86
C ALA A 177 -55.43 -23.06 -25.98
N PRO A 178 -56.37 -22.67 -25.11
CA PRO A 178 -56.99 -23.58 -24.13
C PRO A 178 -58.10 -24.44 -24.75
N GLU A 179 -58.12 -25.74 -24.41
CA GLU A 179 -59.27 -26.63 -24.63
C GLU A 179 -60.29 -26.53 -23.47
N PRO A 180 -61.61 -26.59 -23.74
CA PRO A 180 -62.63 -26.55 -22.70
C PRO A 180 -63.07 -27.96 -22.21
N SER A 181 -63.07 -28.09 -20.88
CA SER A 181 -63.98 -28.81 -19.96
C SER A 181 -64.87 -29.97 -20.44
N ALA A 182 -64.80 -31.11 -19.73
CA ALA A 182 -65.93 -31.87 -19.13
C ALA A 182 -65.40 -33.05 -18.26
N PRO A 183 -66.22 -33.75 -17.45
CA PRO A 183 -66.84 -33.30 -16.20
C PRO A 183 -66.53 -34.23 -14.99
N ASP A 184 -67.14 -33.92 -13.85
CA ASP A 184 -67.02 -34.50 -12.50
C ASP A 184 -66.93 -36.03 -12.38
N TYR A 185 -66.03 -36.48 -11.49
CA TYR A 185 -66.19 -37.75 -10.78
C TYR A 185 -65.58 -37.64 -9.37
N VAL A 186 -66.40 -37.94 -8.36
CA VAL A 186 -66.00 -38.13 -6.95
C VAL A 186 -66.42 -39.55 -6.57
N PRO A 187 -65.58 -40.29 -5.84
CA PRO A 187 -66.14 -41.15 -4.81
C PRO A 187 -65.36 -41.11 -3.49
N GLU A 188 -66.12 -41.46 -2.45
CA GLU A 188 -65.91 -41.37 -1.01
C GLU A 188 -65.02 -42.45 -0.39
N GLY A 189 -64.56 -42.19 0.85
CA GLY A 189 -64.15 -43.16 1.89
C GLY A 189 -62.68 -43.61 1.79
N GLU A 190 -61.89 -43.78 2.84
CA GLU A 190 -62.17 -44.15 4.23
C GLU A 190 -60.88 -44.03 5.08
N TYR A 191 -61.04 -43.55 6.32
CA TYR A 191 -60.19 -43.66 7.54
C TYR A 191 -58.73 -43.16 7.61
N GLY A 192 -58.50 -42.28 8.60
CA GLY A 192 -57.26 -42.25 9.39
C GLY A 192 -56.83 -40.87 9.93
N GLU A 193 -57.49 -40.34 10.95
CA GLU A 193 -56.96 -39.26 11.82
C GLU A 193 -56.05 -39.87 12.93
N PRO A 194 -55.29 -39.09 13.75
CA PRO A 194 -54.42 -37.94 13.48
C PRO A 194 -53.03 -38.08 14.20
N ALA A 195 -52.05 -37.23 13.90
CA ALA A 195 -51.06 -36.76 14.89
C ALA A 195 -50.32 -35.50 14.39
N PRO A 196 -50.14 -34.47 15.24
CA PRO A 196 -49.75 -33.12 14.81
C PRO A 196 -48.23 -32.93 14.69
N ALA A 197 -47.79 -32.29 13.61
CA ALA A 197 -46.49 -31.64 13.55
C ALA A 197 -46.64 -30.22 14.13
N ALA A 198 -46.04 -30.00 15.29
CA ALA A 198 -45.95 -28.69 15.91
C ALA A 198 -45.08 -27.76 15.04
N THR A 199 -45.62 -26.56 14.85
CA THR A 199 -45.00 -25.30 14.42
C THR A 199 -43.57 -25.12 14.93
N PHE A 200 -42.67 -24.74 14.03
CA PHE A 200 -41.56 -23.84 14.36
C PHE A 200 -41.73 -22.55 13.56
N GLU A 201 -41.78 -21.47 14.33
CA GLU A 201 -41.94 -20.08 13.98
C GLU A 201 -40.75 -19.57 13.17
N GLU A 202 -41.06 -18.91 12.06
CA GLU A 202 -40.14 -18.13 11.24
C GLU A 202 -39.75 -16.85 12.02
N ALA A 203 -38.53 -16.79 12.53
CA ALA A 203 -38.02 -15.63 13.24
C ALA A 203 -37.66 -14.51 12.25
N ALA A 204 -38.51 -13.48 12.21
CA ALA A 204 -38.22 -12.20 11.56
C ALA A 204 -37.07 -11.46 12.28
N PRO A 205 -36.23 -10.69 11.56
CA PRO A 205 -35.10 -9.96 12.13
C PRO A 205 -35.58 -8.76 12.96
N GLN A 206 -35.10 -8.65 14.21
CA GLN A 206 -35.36 -7.48 15.07
C GLN A 206 -34.43 -6.30 14.70
N PRO A 207 -34.91 -5.05 14.75
CA PRO A 207 -34.10 -3.86 14.56
C PRO A 207 -33.16 -3.62 15.75
N PHE A 208 -31.91 -3.24 15.49
CA PHE A 208 -30.98 -2.80 16.52
C PHE A 208 -31.33 -1.36 16.96
N GLU A 209 -31.58 -1.20 18.26
CA GLU A 209 -31.76 0.11 18.88
C GLU A 209 -30.41 0.81 19.08
N VAL A 210 -30.33 2.05 18.60
CA VAL A 210 -29.19 2.96 18.81
C VAL A 210 -29.35 3.58 20.20
N GLY A 211 -28.55 3.12 21.15
CA GLY A 211 -28.42 3.76 22.46
C GLY A 211 -27.71 5.11 22.33
N ALA A 212 -28.48 6.18 22.51
CA ALA A 212 -27.99 7.54 22.65
C ALA A 212 -27.41 7.75 24.06
N GLU A 213 -26.11 8.01 24.14
CA GLU A 213 -25.49 8.57 25.35
C GLU A 213 -25.53 10.12 25.27
N PRO A 214 -25.82 10.84 26.37
CA PRO A 214 -26.19 12.24 26.31
C PRO A 214 -24.98 13.16 26.12
N TYR A 215 -25.16 14.15 25.25
CA TYR A 215 -24.37 15.38 25.21
C TYR A 215 -24.33 16.03 26.59
N VAL A 216 -23.13 16.21 27.16
CA VAL A 216 -22.89 17.19 28.22
C VAL A 216 -22.10 18.32 27.60
N SER A 217 -22.74 19.47 27.41
CA SER A 217 -22.09 20.68 26.94
C SER A 217 -21.47 21.41 28.13
N GLU A 218 -20.14 21.53 28.17
CA GLU A 218 -19.48 22.51 29.03
C GLU A 218 -19.29 23.81 28.26
N ALA A 219 -20.01 24.85 28.71
CA ALA A 219 -19.79 26.22 28.29
C ALA A 219 -18.52 26.77 28.96
N PRO A 220 -17.68 27.58 28.27
CA PRO A 220 -16.52 28.18 28.89
C PRO A 220 -16.93 29.35 29.80
N GLN A 221 -16.62 29.25 31.09
CA GLN A 221 -16.67 30.36 32.02
C GLN A 221 -15.47 31.29 31.80
N ALA A 222 -15.76 32.56 31.53
CA ALA A 222 -14.81 33.66 31.64
C ALA A 222 -14.56 33.99 33.11
N THR A 223 -13.30 34.09 33.56
CA THR A 223 -12.93 34.82 34.79
C THR A 223 -11.43 35.22 34.78
N LYS A 224 -11.20 36.53 34.60
CA LYS A 224 -10.20 37.42 35.26
C LYS A 224 -8.68 37.32 34.96
N GLU A 225 -8.18 38.40 34.36
CA GLU A 225 -6.87 39.10 34.60
C GLU A 225 -6.71 39.55 36.09
N PRO A 226 -5.58 40.15 36.59
CA PRO A 226 -4.20 40.41 36.09
C PRO A 226 -3.14 40.02 37.20
N PRO A 227 -1.85 40.51 37.33
CA PRO A 227 -1.18 41.62 36.64
C PRO A 227 0.30 41.46 36.22
N ALA A 228 0.71 42.52 35.53
CA ALA A 228 2.00 42.88 34.96
C ALA A 228 3.19 42.98 35.93
N GLN A 229 4.39 42.77 35.34
CA GLN A 229 5.65 43.51 35.56
C GLN A 229 6.39 43.49 34.19
N HIS A 230 6.46 44.58 33.40
CA HIS A 230 7.52 45.62 33.35
C HIS A 230 8.92 45.02 33.55
N GLU A 231 9.87 45.07 32.60
CA GLU A 231 10.65 46.25 32.13
C GLU A 231 11.23 45.97 30.71
N THR A 232 11.04 46.83 29.70
CA THR A 232 11.85 48.00 29.30
C THR A 232 13.24 47.70 28.69
N HIS A 233 13.33 47.69 27.35
CA HIS A 233 14.32 48.35 26.46
C HIS A 233 14.20 47.73 25.05
N ALA A 234 14.43 48.38 23.92
CA ALA A 234 14.42 49.79 23.55
C ALA A 234 14.18 49.84 22.04
N GLN A 235 13.27 50.73 21.67
CA GLN A 235 13.05 51.38 20.40
C GLN A 235 14.32 51.56 19.54
N PHE A 236 14.26 51.17 18.27
CA PHE A 236 14.96 51.85 17.19
C PHE A 236 14.07 51.96 15.95
N ASP A 237 14.29 53.07 15.25
CA ASP A 237 13.35 53.81 14.42
C ASP A 237 12.81 53.13 13.15
N GLN A 238 11.59 53.57 12.84
CA GLN A 238 10.92 53.42 11.57
C GLN A 238 11.65 54.23 10.48
N PHE A 239 11.83 53.63 9.30
CA PHE A 239 11.80 54.39 8.04
C PHE A 239 10.69 53.83 7.16
N THR A 240 9.69 54.67 6.94
CA THR A 240 8.67 54.50 5.90
C THR A 240 9.13 55.25 4.66
N SER A 241 9.01 54.63 3.47
CA SER A 241 8.36 55.24 2.30
C SER A 241 8.22 54.21 1.17
N THR A 242 7.02 54.11 0.61
CA THR A 242 6.65 53.36 -0.63
C THR A 242 6.45 54.39 -1.78
N PRO A 243 5.93 54.05 -2.98
CA PRO A 243 6.49 53.37 -4.17
C PRO A 243 6.58 54.28 -5.44
N GLN A 244 7.25 53.85 -6.53
CA GLN A 244 6.92 54.31 -7.90
C GLN A 244 7.36 53.32 -9.02
N PRO A 245 6.51 53.02 -10.05
CA PRO A 245 6.84 52.20 -11.23
C PRO A 245 6.91 53.06 -12.56
N PRO A 246 6.96 52.50 -13.79
CA PRO A 246 8.13 52.46 -14.70
C PRO A 246 7.92 53.19 -16.06
N PRO A 247 8.84 53.05 -17.05
CA PRO A 247 8.39 52.84 -18.45
C PRO A 247 9.22 51.77 -19.24
N PRO A 248 8.80 51.41 -20.48
CA PRO A 248 8.75 50.00 -20.91
C PRO A 248 9.71 49.58 -22.05
N THR A 249 9.72 48.26 -22.28
CA THR A 249 9.88 47.51 -23.56
C THR A 249 11.24 46.85 -23.84
N ALA A 250 11.29 45.53 -23.63
CA ALA A 250 11.63 44.56 -24.69
C ALA A 250 11.04 43.20 -24.31
N VAL A 251 10.30 42.61 -25.24
CA VAL A 251 9.52 41.39 -25.12
C VAL A 251 10.44 40.17 -25.31
N ALA A 252 10.41 39.20 -24.41
CA ALA A 252 10.83 37.82 -24.70
C ALA A 252 10.18 36.81 -23.75
N GLU A 253 9.36 35.95 -24.38
CA GLU A 253 8.93 34.59 -24.01
C GLU A 253 8.27 34.31 -22.65
N SER A 254 6.96 34.06 -22.76
CA SER A 254 6.11 33.35 -21.80
C SER A 254 6.60 31.91 -21.56
N ALA A 255 6.99 31.59 -20.32
CA ALA A 255 7.06 30.22 -19.81
C ALA A 255 6.21 30.11 -18.53
N ALA A 256 5.22 29.23 -18.57
CA ALA A 256 4.31 28.88 -17.48
C ALA A 256 5.07 28.37 -16.23
N PRO A 257 4.48 28.45 -15.02
CA PRO A 257 5.22 28.23 -13.78
C PRO A 257 5.52 26.75 -13.58
N ARG A 258 6.79 26.38 -13.78
CA ARG A 258 7.35 25.13 -13.28
C ARG A 258 7.30 25.20 -11.76
N ARG A 259 6.54 24.30 -11.12
CA ARG A 259 6.62 24.03 -9.68
C ARG A 259 8.05 23.65 -9.33
N ARG A 260 8.81 24.62 -8.84
CA ARG A 260 10.15 24.45 -8.27
C ARG A 260 9.99 24.23 -6.77
N TYR A 261 9.71 23.00 -6.35
CA TYR A 261 10.05 22.48 -5.02
C TYR A 261 10.07 20.96 -5.09
N ALA A 262 11.08 20.47 -5.80
CA ALA A 262 11.67 19.14 -5.69
C ALA A 262 13.06 19.25 -6.34
N THR A 263 13.79 20.29 -5.97
CA THR A 263 15.25 20.21 -6.08
C THR A 263 15.60 19.40 -4.85
N ASP A 264 16.08 18.17 -5.06
CA ASP A 264 16.94 17.52 -4.09
C ASP A 264 17.86 18.61 -3.55
N VAL A 265 17.64 19.02 -2.31
CA VAL A 265 18.67 19.76 -1.58
C VAL A 265 19.68 18.68 -1.20
N GLU A 266 20.35 18.14 -2.22
CA GLU A 266 21.63 17.51 -2.08
C GLU A 266 22.53 18.67 -1.65
N LEU A 267 22.59 18.88 -0.33
CA LEU A 267 23.60 19.74 0.28
C LEU A 267 24.93 19.19 -0.25
N PRO A 268 25.66 19.92 -1.10
CA PRO A 268 26.94 19.44 -1.59
C PRO A 268 27.93 19.64 -0.44
N VAL A 269 27.92 18.72 0.51
CA VAL A 269 29.05 18.52 1.40
C VAL A 269 29.84 17.42 0.72
N GLU A 270 30.77 17.82 -0.16
CA GLU A 270 31.79 16.91 -0.68
C GLU A 270 32.66 16.48 0.51
N VAL A 271 32.29 15.38 1.14
CA VAL A 271 33.08 14.79 2.23
C VAL A 271 34.10 13.84 1.62
N GLU A 272 35.35 14.32 1.55
CA GLU A 272 36.45 13.65 0.87
C GLU A 272 37.06 12.51 1.71
N GLY A 273 36.79 12.44 3.03
CA GLY A 273 37.31 11.39 3.92
C GLY A 273 36.36 10.21 4.19
N GLU A 274 36.90 8.99 4.30
CA GLU A 274 36.13 7.80 4.75
C GLU A 274 35.60 7.93 6.18
N GLU A 275 36.38 8.55 7.08
CA GLU A 275 35.95 8.83 8.47
C GLU A 275 34.83 9.87 8.52
N GLU A 276 34.93 10.88 7.68
CA GLU A 276 33.93 11.93 7.47
C GLU A 276 32.61 11.35 6.95
N LYS A 277 32.65 10.49 5.92
CA LYS A 277 31.46 9.77 5.42
C LYS A 277 30.77 8.96 6.50
N ARG A 278 31.53 8.33 7.40
CA ARG A 278 30.98 7.58 8.53
C ARG A 278 30.25 8.49 9.51
N LEU A 279 30.85 9.63 9.86
CA LEU A 279 30.21 10.63 10.72
C LEU A 279 28.92 11.18 10.09
N HIS A 280 28.89 11.39 8.77
CA HIS A 280 27.67 11.79 8.07
C HIS A 280 26.57 10.72 8.10
N ILE A 281 26.92 9.45 7.90
CA ILE A 281 25.96 8.33 8.00
C ILE A 281 25.42 8.22 9.43
N ASP A 282 26.28 8.36 10.43
CA ASP A 282 25.89 8.31 11.85
C ASP A 282 25.01 9.52 12.22
N ALA A 283 25.33 10.72 11.73
CA ALA A 283 24.49 11.92 11.87
C ALA A 283 23.10 11.73 11.23
N GLN A 284 23.06 11.13 10.04
CA GLN A 284 21.80 10.88 9.34
C GLN A 284 20.95 9.84 10.09
N ARG A 285 21.56 8.80 10.65
CA ARG A 285 20.87 7.82 11.50
C ARG A 285 20.33 8.45 12.77
N PHE A 286 21.12 9.32 13.41
CA PHE A 286 20.70 10.05 14.61
C PHE A 286 19.54 11.00 14.33
N ALA A 287 19.62 11.76 13.22
CA ALA A 287 18.54 12.63 12.78
C ALA A 287 17.23 11.85 12.50
N ARG A 288 17.31 10.69 11.86
CA ARG A 288 16.13 9.83 11.61
C ARG A 288 15.48 9.34 12.89
N LEU A 289 16.29 8.94 13.88
CA LEU A 289 15.79 8.50 15.19
C LEU A 289 15.02 9.64 15.87
N LEU A 290 15.59 10.84 15.92
CA LEU A 290 14.96 11.99 16.55
C LEU A 290 13.71 12.46 15.82
N VAL A 291 13.71 12.44 14.47
CA VAL A 291 12.51 12.75 13.69
C VAL A 291 11.40 11.73 13.96
N SER A 292 11.74 10.44 14.11
CA SER A 292 10.77 9.41 14.46
C SER A 292 10.18 9.61 15.86
N GLU A 293 10.99 10.08 16.81
CA GLU A 293 10.57 10.41 18.18
C GLU A 293 9.67 11.65 18.22
N ILE A 294 10.07 12.73 17.53
CA ILE A 294 9.26 13.95 17.39
C ILE A 294 7.90 13.61 16.77
N ASN A 295 7.89 12.77 15.73
CA ASN A 295 6.66 12.36 15.08
C ASN A 295 5.77 11.54 16.03
N LEU A 296 6.33 10.61 16.79
CA LEU A 296 5.56 9.76 17.72
C LEU A 296 4.89 10.54 18.86
N TYR A 297 5.57 11.57 19.38
CA TYR A 297 5.06 12.34 20.52
C TYR A 297 4.32 13.62 20.13
N ASN A 298 4.46 14.10 18.88
CA ASN A 298 3.92 15.38 18.43
C ASN A 298 3.15 15.27 17.11
N GLU A 299 2.43 14.17 16.90
CA GLU A 299 1.66 13.91 15.68
C GLU A 299 0.73 15.07 15.29
N GLN A 300 0.06 15.67 16.28
CA GLN A 300 -0.88 16.76 16.06
C GLN A 300 -0.18 18.05 15.58
N ASN A 301 0.96 18.40 16.18
CA ASN A 301 1.75 19.57 15.77
C ASN A 301 2.38 19.38 14.38
N VAL A 302 2.72 18.13 14.01
CA VAL A 302 3.22 17.78 12.68
C VAL A 302 2.09 17.86 11.64
N ALA A 303 0.89 17.37 11.97
CA ALA A 303 -0.27 17.43 11.08
C ALA A 303 -0.70 18.88 10.82
N ASP A 304 -0.89 19.67 11.88
CA ASP A 304 -1.26 21.09 11.79
C ASP A 304 -0.16 21.90 11.09
N GLY A 305 1.12 21.57 11.37
CA GLY A 305 2.27 22.20 10.74
C GLY A 305 2.39 21.94 9.24
N ARG A 306 1.95 20.76 8.78
CA ARG A 306 1.90 20.41 7.36
C ARG A 306 0.75 21.11 6.65
N GLU A 307 -0.37 21.33 7.34
CA GLU A 307 -1.52 22.03 6.78
C GLU A 307 -1.27 23.54 6.66
N GLN A 308 -0.63 24.13 7.67
CA GLN A 308 -0.41 25.57 7.77
C GLN A 308 0.97 26.02 7.25
N ASN A 309 1.85 25.07 6.89
CA ASN A 309 3.23 25.29 6.41
C ASN A 309 4.14 26.03 7.42
N ASP A 310 3.89 25.85 8.72
CA ASP A 310 4.61 26.49 9.84
C ASP A 310 5.33 25.46 10.73
N LEU A 311 5.74 24.34 10.14
CA LEU A 311 6.32 23.17 10.83
C LEU A 311 7.52 23.51 11.73
N TYR A 312 8.39 24.43 11.28
CA TYR A 312 9.57 24.85 12.05
C TYR A 312 9.21 25.67 13.28
N GLU A 313 8.18 26.52 13.21
CA GLU A 313 7.79 27.36 14.35
C GLU A 313 7.18 26.52 15.48
N ARG A 314 6.39 25.51 15.12
CA ARG A 314 5.73 24.61 16.09
C ARG A 314 6.67 23.59 16.72
N LEU A 315 7.68 23.14 15.97
CA LEU A 315 8.60 22.09 16.41
C LEU A 315 9.99 22.63 16.81
N ARG A 316 10.17 23.95 16.84
CA ARG A 316 11.47 24.59 17.14
C ARG A 316 12.11 24.04 18.40
N GLU A 317 11.39 23.99 19.52
CA GLU A 317 11.94 23.53 20.80
C GLU A 317 12.45 22.09 20.74
N TYR A 318 11.77 21.22 19.99
CA TYR A 318 12.16 19.83 19.83
C TYR A 318 13.36 19.70 18.87
N ILE A 319 13.35 20.45 17.77
CA ILE A 319 14.44 20.48 16.79
C ILE A 319 15.74 21.02 17.41
N ASP A 320 15.63 22.07 18.22
CA ASP A 320 16.80 22.68 18.87
C ASP A 320 17.36 21.75 19.96
N ARG A 321 16.49 21.09 20.74
CA ARG A 321 16.91 20.03 21.68
C ARG A 321 17.57 18.84 20.98
N SER A 322 17.06 18.46 19.82
CA SER A 322 17.62 17.41 18.97
C SER A 322 19.04 17.76 18.48
N ARG A 323 19.33 19.04 18.21
CA ARG A 323 20.68 19.51 17.86
C ARG A 323 21.63 19.46 19.04
N GLU A 324 21.21 19.91 20.22
CA GLU A 324 22.03 19.83 21.43
C GLU A 324 22.41 18.40 21.83
N MET A 325 21.54 17.42 21.53
CA MET A 325 21.80 16.00 21.79
C MET A 325 22.80 15.38 20.80
N TYR A 326 22.95 15.96 19.61
CA TYR A 326 23.94 15.51 18.62
C TYR A 326 25.33 16.08 18.93
N ASP A 327 25.40 17.31 19.45
CA ASP A 327 26.65 18.01 19.76
C ASP A 327 27.30 17.55 21.09
N LYS A 328 26.67 16.61 21.81
CA LYS A 328 27.12 16.03 23.10
C LYS A 328 27.83 14.69 22.93
#